data_AF-A0A380FK12-F1
#
_entry.id   AF-A0A380FK12-F1
#
_cell.length_a   1.000
_cell.length_b   1.000
_cell.length_c   1.000
_cell.angle_alpha   90.00
_cell.angle_beta   90.00
_cell.angle_gamma   90.00
#
_symmetry.space_group_name_H-M   'P 1'
#
loop_
_entity.id
_entity.type
_entity.pdbx_description
1 polymer ?
#
loop_
_entity_poly.entity_id
_entity_poly.type
_entity_poly.pdbx_seq_one_letter_code
_entity_poly.pdbx_strand_id
1 'polypeptide(L)' 'MMKTSQGQTCISVNEEVAHGIPGKRTIKEGDLVNIDVSALKNGYYADTGISFVVGESDNPLKQKVCRCGFRKHLKRQ' A
#
# COMPACT_ATOMS: atom_id res chain seq x y z
N MET A 1 -11.64 11.57 0.36
CA MET A 1 -11.51 12.95 0.86
C MET A 1 -10.35 13.61 0.12
N MET A 2 -10.63 14.43 -0.90
CA MET A 2 -9.64 15.32 -1.50
C MET A 2 -9.65 16.64 -0.72
N LYS A 3 -8.63 16.92 0.08
CA LYS A 3 -8.34 18.26 0.60
C LYS A 3 -6.83 18.45 0.73
N THR A 4 -6.24 19.07 -0.28
CA THR A 4 -5.07 19.97 -0.19
C THR A 4 -3.77 19.50 0.49
N SER A 5 -3.54 18.20 0.72
CA SER A 5 -2.24 17.70 1.19
C SER A 5 -1.34 17.37 0.00
N GLN A 6 -0.07 17.79 0.07
CA GLN A 6 0.95 17.57 -0.97
C GLN A 6 1.24 16.09 -1.28
N GLY A 7 0.69 15.19 -0.46
CA GLY A 7 0.51 13.79 -0.78
C GLY A 7 -0.60 13.17 0.08
N GLN A 8 -1.06 12.00 -0.33
CA GLN A 8 -2.02 11.19 0.41
C GLN A 8 -1.43 9.79 0.58
N THR A 9 -1.61 9.21 1.76
CA THR A 9 -1.19 7.84 2.04
C THR A 9 -2.37 7.02 2.50
N CYS A 10 -2.56 5.86 1.89
CA CYS A 10 -3.46 4.82 2.38
C CYS A 10 -2.62 3.66 2.93
N ILE A 11 -3.02 3.12 4.09
CA ILE A 11 -2.37 1.97 4.71
C ILE A 11 -3.46 0.92 4.92
N SER A 12 -3.45 -0.11 4.08
CA SER A 12 -4.39 -1.22 4.16
C SER A 12 -3.70 -2.45 4.76
N VAL A 13 -4.26 -3.02 5.82
CA VAL A 13 -3.68 -4.18 6.51
C VAL A 13 -4.59 -5.40 6.34
N ASN A 14 -3.98 -6.54 6.03
CA ASN A 14 -4.58 -7.87 5.89
C ASN A 14 -5.77 -7.92 4.92
N GLU A 15 -7.00 -7.97 5.44
CA GLU A 15 -8.24 -8.08 4.66
C GLU A 15 -8.64 -6.77 3.95
N GLU A 16 -8.06 -5.65 4.36
CA GLU A 16 -8.31 -4.35 3.73
C GLU A 16 -7.71 -4.33 2.32
N VAL A 17 -8.57 -4.21 1.30
CA VAL A 17 -8.15 -4.32 -0.11
C VAL A 17 -7.43 -3.06 -0.59
N ALA A 18 -7.95 -1.87 -0.26
CA ALA A 18 -7.42 -0.57 -0.67
C ALA A 18 -7.99 0.56 0.22
N HIS A 19 -7.41 1.75 0.13
CA HIS A 19 -7.87 2.96 0.83
C HIS A 19 -7.99 2.82 2.35
N GLY A 20 -7.18 1.97 2.97
CA GLY A 20 -7.11 1.89 4.42
C GLY A 20 -6.71 3.25 5.00
N ILE A 21 -7.46 3.70 6.00
CA ILE A 21 -7.28 5.02 6.60
C ILE A 21 -6.24 4.90 7.71
N PRO A 22 -5.11 5.65 7.65
CA PRO A 22 -4.13 5.65 8.72
C PRO A 22 -4.76 6.01 10.07
N GLY A 23 -4.37 5.30 11.12
CA GLY A 23 -4.95 5.46 12.45
C GLY A 23 -4.04 4.94 13.54
N LYS A 24 -4.63 4.57 14.69
CA LYS A 24 -3.88 4.13 15.89
C LYS A 24 -3.45 2.65 15.86
N ARG A 25 -3.75 1.89 14.79
CA ARG A 25 -3.42 0.45 14.72
C ARG A 25 -1.90 0.27 14.70
N THR A 26 -1.38 -0.52 15.63
CA THR A 26 0.01 -0.98 15.60
C THR A 26 0.12 -2.19 14.68
N ILE A 27 0.97 -2.08 13.65
CA ILE A 27 1.31 -3.16 12.72
C ILE A 27 2.15 -4.22 13.47
N LYS A 28 1.90 -5.50 13.19
CA LYS A 28 2.56 -6.63 13.85
C LYS A 28 3.31 -7.50 12.85
N GLU A 29 4.24 -8.29 13.37
CA GLU A 29 4.89 -9.36 12.61
C GLU A 29 3.84 -10.33 12.03
N GLY A 30 4.05 -10.73 10.78
CA GLY A 30 3.13 -11.52 9.99
C GLY A 30 2.04 -10.74 9.25
N ASP A 31 1.83 -9.44 9.53
CA ASP A 31 0.82 -8.65 8.82
C ASP A 31 1.17 -8.48 7.33
N LEU A 32 0.17 -8.62 6.47
CA LEU A 32 0.25 -8.19 5.08
C LEU A 32 -0.16 -6.72 5.02
N VAL A 33 0.73 -5.83 4.58
CA VAL A 33 0.47 -4.39 4.56
C VAL A 33 0.65 -3.87 3.14
N ASN A 34 -0.36 -3.16 2.63
CA ASN A 34 -0.24 -2.35 1.44
C ASN A 34 -0.10 -0.87 1.82
N ILE A 35 0.96 -0.23 1.35
CA ILE A 35 1.14 1.22 1.44
C ILE A 35 0.96 1.78 0.04
N ASP A 36 0.07 2.75 -0.08
CA ASP A 36 -0.22 3.48 -1.31
C ASP A 36 -0.02 4.97 -1.09
N VAL A 37 0.77 5.61 -1.95
CA VAL A 37 1.20 7.01 -1.82
C VAL A 37 0.98 7.74 -3.13
N SER A 38 0.18 8.80 -3.06
CA SER A 38 0.03 9.75 -4.15
C SER A 38 0.71 11.08 -3.78
N ALA A 39 1.28 11.77 -4.77
CA ALA A 39 1.88 13.09 -4.62
C ALA A 39 1.41 14.05 -5.72
N LEU A 40 1.27 15.34 -5.39
CA LEU A 40 0.94 16.41 -6.33
C LEU A 40 2.11 17.40 -6.42
N LYS A 41 2.66 17.57 -7.63
CA LYS A 41 3.73 18.55 -7.89
C LYS A 41 3.51 19.25 -9.22
N ASN A 42 3.50 20.59 -9.19
CA ASN A 42 3.37 21.45 -10.38
C ASN A 42 2.18 21.08 -11.29
N GLY A 43 1.05 20.65 -10.71
CA GLY A 43 -0.14 20.23 -11.45
C GLY A 43 -0.12 18.77 -11.95
N TYR A 44 0.95 18.02 -11.69
CA TYR A 44 1.05 16.59 -12.03
C TYR A 44 0.85 15.72 -10.80
N TYR A 45 0.13 14.61 -10.98
CA TYR A 45 -0.05 13.57 -9.98
C TYR A 45 0.88 12.39 -10.28
N ALA A 46 1.47 11.83 -9.23
CA ALA A 46 2.17 10.56 -9.27
C ALA A 46 1.58 9.65 -8.20
N ASP A 47 1.44 8.36 -8.50
CA ASP A 47 0.83 7.40 -7.60
C ASP A 47 1.62 6.09 -7.59
N THR A 48 1.89 5.56 -6.40
CA THR A 48 2.63 4.31 -6.25
C THR A 48 2.26 3.59 -4.98
N GLY A 49 2.17 2.27 -5.06
CA GLY A 49 1.91 1.43 -3.91
C GLY A 49 2.59 0.08 -3.99
N ILE A 50 2.79 -0.53 -2.82
CA ILE A 50 3.36 -1.85 -2.68
C ILE A 50 2.77 -2.59 -1.49
N SER A 51 2.52 -3.88 -1.68
CA SER A 51 2.18 -4.81 -0.61
C SER A 51 3.39 -5.61 -0.17
N PHE A 52 3.58 -5.76 1.13
CA PHE A 52 4.65 -6.55 1.73
C PHE A 52 4.19 -7.23 3.02
N VAL A 53 4.90 -8.28 3.42
CA VAL A 53 4.70 -8.93 4.71
C VAL A 53 5.68 -8.33 5.71
N VAL A 54 5.20 -8.02 6.91
CA VAL A 54 6.03 -7.48 7.99
C VAL A 54 6.70 -8.64 8.71
N GLY A 55 8.03 -8.72 8.65
CA GLY A 55 8.77 -9.86 9.20
C GLY A 55 8.41 -11.16 8.48
N GLU A 56 8.29 -12.25 9.23
CA GLU A 56 7.91 -13.56 8.70
C GLU A 56 6.41 -13.86 8.88
N SER A 57 5.88 -14.73 8.04
CA SER A 57 4.48 -15.20 8.11
C SER A 57 4.41 -16.70 7.84
N ASP A 58 3.75 -17.42 8.74
CA ASP A 58 3.46 -18.86 8.58
C ASP A 58 2.49 -19.15 7.42
N ASN A 59 1.82 -18.12 6.89
CA ASN A 59 0.97 -18.23 5.71
C ASN A 59 1.75 -17.92 4.40
N PRO A 60 2.10 -18.92 3.58
CA PRO A 60 2.84 -18.71 2.34
C PRO A 60 2.04 -17.94 1.28
N LEU A 61 0.70 -17.87 1.40
CA LEU A 61 -0.13 -17.11 0.47
C LEU A 61 0.13 -15.61 0.59
N LYS A 62 0.47 -15.09 1.77
CA LYS A 62 0.77 -13.66 1.94
C LYS A 62 1.97 -13.25 1.09
N GLN A 63 3.06 -14.04 1.10
CA GLN A 63 4.21 -13.78 0.24
C GLN A 63 3.88 -13.96 -1.25
N LYS A 64 3.03 -14.93 -1.60
CA LYS A 64 2.57 -15.15 -2.98
C LYS A 64 1.78 -13.95 -3.51
N VAL A 65 0.90 -13.37 -2.70
CA VAL A 65 0.14 -12.16 -3.04
C VAL A 65 1.08 -10.99 -3.36
N CYS A 66 2.06 -10.71 -2.49
CA CYS A 66 3.05 -9.65 -2.73
C CYS A 66 3.80 -9.85 -4.05
N ARG A 67 4.23 -11.09 -4.32
CA ARG A 67 4.96 -11.43 -5.56
C ARG A 67 4.10 -11.27 -6.81
N CYS A 68 2.83 -11.65 -6.76
CA CYS A 68 1.89 -11.45 -7.87
C CYS A 68 1.61 -9.97 -8.11
N GLY A 69 1.43 -9.18 -7.04
CA GLY A 69 1.21 -7.73 -7.12
C GLY A 69 2.42 -6.96 -7.67
N PHE A 70 3.64 -7.45 -7.43
CA PHE A 70 4.88 -6.84 -7.92
C PHE A 70 5.09 -6.98 -9.45
N ARG A 71 4.22 -7.70 -10.17
CA ARG A 71 4.38 -7.98 -11.60
C ARG A 71 4.21 -6.72 -12.45
N LYS A 72 5.34 -6.02 -12.64
CA LYS A 72 5.59 -4.87 -13.53
C LYS A 72 4.41 -3.90 -13.64
N HIS A 73 4.36 -2.96 -12.70
CA HIS A 73 3.62 -1.69 -12.74
C HIS A 73 4.06 -0.76 -13.91
N LEU A 74 4.53 -1.30 -15.03
CA LEU A 74 4.70 -0.57 -16.29
C LEU A 74 3.34 -0.45 -16.98
N LYS A 75 2.40 0.23 -16.33
CA LYS A 75 1.33 0.91 -17.04
C LYS A 75 1.67 2.39 -16.94
N ARG A 76 1.71 3.07 -18.09
CA ARG A 76 1.74 4.54 -18.11
C ARG A 76 0.54 4.99 -17.28
N GLN A 77 0.82 5.67 -16.17
CA GLN A 77 -0.18 6.50 -15.51
C GLN A 77 -0.42 7.75 -16.37
#